data_AF-A0A0Q5NH94-F1
#
_entry.id   AF-A0A0Q5NH94-F1
#
_cell.length_a   1.000
_cell.length_b   1.000
_cell.length_c   1.000
_cell.angle_alpha   90.00
_cell.angle_beta   90.00
_cell.angle_gamma   90.00
#
_symmetry.space_group_name_H-M   'P 1'
#
loop_
_entity.id
_entity.type
_entity.pdbx_description
1 polymer ?
#
loop_
_entity_poly.entity_id
_entity_poly.type
_entity_poly.pdbx_seq_one_letter_code
_entity_poly.pdbx_strand_id
1 'polypeptide(L)'
;MLIRKSHLKIIQNYIGVFVACTVIACWFTSLFFLLRWNFEWTNPLVYIMIFIQMHLYTGLFITAHDAMHGTISSNKQLNNFLGYLSVFLYAGFFYNKLYNKHHSHHNHVHTEEDPDFAPHGFWRWYLSFMMNYVTIIQLVIMAIAFNVLKIWVDEKNLLLFWVLPSLLSTFQLFYFGTYLPHKGEHDNEHHASTLSKNHFFAFITCYFFGYHLEHHQKPGMPWWQLYKTK
;
A
#
# COMPACT_ATOMS: atom_id res chain seq x y z
N MET A 1 34.05 12.45 -8.95
CA MET A 1 33.21 11.31 -8.51
C MET A 1 32.16 11.70 -7.45
N LEU A 2 32.52 12.50 -6.43
CA LEU A 2 31.60 12.95 -5.36
C LEU A 2 30.44 13.84 -5.84
N ILE A 3 30.70 14.81 -6.72
CA ILE A 3 29.69 15.73 -7.27
C ILE A 3 28.62 14.97 -8.11
N ARG A 4 29.03 13.91 -8.81
CA ARG A 4 28.11 13.08 -9.61
C ARG A 4 27.19 12.24 -8.70
N LYS A 5 27.71 11.73 -7.58
CA LYS A 5 26.93 11.00 -6.57
C LYS A 5 25.95 11.91 -5.81
N SER A 6 26.34 13.15 -5.49
CA SER A 6 25.45 14.11 -4.83
C SER A 6 24.32 14.58 -5.75
N HIS A 7 24.59 14.86 -7.03
CA HIS A 7 23.54 15.20 -8.00
C HIS A 7 22.55 14.06 -8.25
N LEU A 8 23.04 12.81 -8.36
CA LEU A 8 22.17 11.64 -8.50
C LEU A 8 21.24 11.46 -7.28
N LYS A 9 21.75 11.71 -6.07
CA LYS A 9 20.97 11.67 -4.83
C LYS A 9 19.92 12.77 -4.78
N ILE A 10 20.26 13.98 -5.23
CA ILE A 10 19.32 15.12 -5.31
C ILE A 10 18.21 14.84 -6.33
N ILE A 11 18.53 14.32 -7.52
CA ILE A 11 17.53 14.00 -8.56
C ILE A 11 16.62 12.85 -8.09
N GLN A 12 17.17 11.81 -7.46
CA GLN A 12 16.36 10.74 -6.87
C GLN A 12 15.39 11.24 -5.80
N ASN A 13 15.78 12.24 -4.98
CA ASN A 13 14.89 12.85 -3.99
C ASN A 13 13.65 13.49 -4.61
N TYR A 14 13.79 14.17 -5.76
CA TYR A 14 12.65 14.82 -6.41
C TYR A 14 11.71 13.81 -7.06
N ILE A 15 12.25 12.70 -7.59
CA ILE A 15 11.44 11.66 -8.22
C ILE A 15 10.54 10.98 -7.18
N GLY A 16 11.08 10.59 -6.02
CA GLY A 16 10.27 9.91 -5.00
C GLY A 16 9.16 10.79 -4.44
N VAL A 17 9.46 12.05 -4.15
CA VAL A 17 8.45 13.05 -3.74
C VAL A 17 7.40 13.25 -4.83
N PHE A 18 7.81 13.37 -6.10
CA PHE A 18 6.89 13.51 -7.22
C PHE A 18 5.97 12.29 -7.36
N VAL A 19 6.50 11.08 -7.26
CA VAL A 19 5.72 9.83 -7.32
C VAL A 19 4.71 9.76 -6.17
N ALA A 20 5.15 10.01 -4.93
CA ALA A 20 4.28 10.03 -3.76
C ALA A 20 3.14 11.05 -3.90
N CYS A 21 3.47 12.30 -4.27
CA CYS A 21 2.48 13.34 -4.51
C CYS A 21 1.52 12.99 -5.65
N THR A 22 2.00 12.35 -6.72
CA THR A 22 1.16 11.91 -7.84
C THR A 22 0.15 10.87 -7.38
N VAL A 23 0.57 9.85 -6.63
CA VAL A 23 -0.33 8.82 -6.10
C VAL A 23 -1.39 9.43 -5.19
N ILE A 24 -0.99 10.29 -4.25
CA ILE A 24 -1.91 10.98 -3.32
C ILE A 24 -2.90 11.87 -4.10
N ALA A 25 -2.40 12.64 -5.08
CA ALA A 25 -3.24 13.52 -5.89
C ALA A 25 -4.23 12.74 -6.76
N CYS A 26 -3.80 11.64 -7.39
CA CYS A 26 -4.69 10.76 -8.16
C CYS A 26 -5.77 10.14 -7.26
N TRP A 27 -5.40 9.62 -6.09
CA TRP A 27 -6.34 9.08 -5.12
C TRP A 27 -7.36 10.14 -4.68
N PHE A 28 -6.89 11.32 -4.28
CA PHE A 28 -7.76 12.39 -3.80
C PHE A 28 -8.70 12.91 -4.89
N THR A 29 -8.17 13.12 -6.10
CA THR A 29 -8.94 13.62 -7.24
C THR A 29 -10.01 12.62 -7.64
N SER A 30 -9.65 11.34 -7.78
CA SER A 30 -10.59 10.26 -8.07
C SER A 30 -11.70 10.21 -7.02
N LEU A 31 -11.32 10.14 -5.74
CA LEU A 31 -12.28 10.09 -4.64
C LEU A 31 -13.19 11.33 -4.61
N PHE A 32 -12.64 12.53 -4.80
CA PHE A 32 -13.40 13.78 -4.80
C PHE A 32 -14.54 13.78 -5.82
N PHE A 33 -14.27 13.31 -7.04
CA PHE A 33 -15.27 13.23 -8.10
C PHE A 33 -16.25 12.07 -7.86
N LEU A 34 -15.75 10.91 -7.43
CA LEU A 34 -16.59 9.75 -7.13
C LEU A 34 -17.59 10.04 -6.00
N LEU A 35 -17.20 10.79 -4.97
CA LEU A 35 -18.09 11.17 -3.88
C LEU A 35 -19.18 12.19 -4.31
N ARG A 36 -19.01 12.87 -5.44
CA ARG A 36 -20.00 13.81 -6.01
C ARG A 36 -20.77 13.25 -7.19
N TRP A 37 -20.46 12.02 -7.59
CA TRP A 37 -21.01 11.44 -8.79
C TRP A 37 -22.43 10.92 -8.54
N ASN A 38 -23.41 11.54 -9.19
CA ASN A 38 -24.75 10.98 -9.27
C ASN A 38 -24.78 9.86 -10.31
N PHE A 39 -24.52 8.63 -9.88
CA PHE A 39 -24.47 7.44 -10.74
C PHE A 39 -25.75 6.61 -10.69
N GLU A 40 -25.98 5.85 -11.76
CA GLU A 40 -26.97 4.78 -11.86
C GLU A 40 -26.29 3.41 -11.76
N TRP A 41 -26.94 2.45 -11.11
CA TRP A 41 -26.40 1.09 -10.93
C TRP A 41 -26.19 0.31 -12.23
N THR A 42 -26.92 0.66 -13.29
CA THR A 42 -26.76 0.10 -14.63
C THR A 42 -25.49 0.58 -15.33
N ASN A 43 -24.84 1.63 -14.83
CA ASN A 43 -23.63 2.17 -15.44
C ASN A 43 -22.41 1.30 -15.11
N PRO A 44 -21.81 0.60 -16.10
CA PRO A 44 -20.68 -0.30 -15.84
C PRO A 44 -19.44 0.43 -15.31
N LEU A 45 -19.31 1.74 -15.57
CA LEU A 45 -18.19 2.55 -15.10
C LEU A 45 -18.14 2.61 -13.56
N VAL A 46 -19.27 2.47 -12.87
CA VAL A 46 -19.32 2.42 -11.40
C VAL A 46 -18.40 1.33 -10.86
N TYR A 47 -18.53 0.12 -11.42
CA TYR A 47 -17.76 -1.04 -10.97
C TYR A 47 -16.28 -0.93 -11.34
N ILE A 48 -15.97 -0.40 -12.53
CA ILE A 48 -14.59 -0.14 -12.94
C ILE A 48 -13.93 0.87 -11.98
N MET A 49 -14.65 1.93 -11.61
CA MET A 49 -14.12 2.96 -10.71
C MET A 49 -13.91 2.45 -9.27
N ILE A 50 -14.67 1.45 -8.81
CA ILE A 50 -14.38 0.76 -7.53
C ILE A 50 -12.98 0.13 -7.56
N PHE A 51 -12.63 -0.58 -8.65
CA PHE A 51 -11.32 -1.21 -8.79
C PHE A 51 -10.19 -0.20 -9.01
N ILE A 52 -10.44 0.87 -9.76
CA ILE A 52 -9.46 1.97 -9.91
C ILE A 52 -9.20 2.62 -8.54
N GLN A 53 -10.25 2.93 -7.79
CA GLN A 53 -10.13 3.53 -6.48
C GLN A 53 -9.43 2.59 -5.49
N MET A 54 -9.73 1.29 -5.54
CA MET A 54 -9.06 0.25 -4.76
C MET A 54 -7.55 0.24 -5.06
N HIS A 55 -7.17 0.25 -6.34
CA HIS A 55 -5.78 0.29 -6.74
C HIS A 55 -5.08 1.56 -6.24
N LEU A 56 -5.74 2.73 -6.27
CA LEU A 56 -5.21 3.97 -5.71
C LEU A 56 -5.04 3.91 -4.18
N TYR A 57 -5.93 3.22 -3.46
CA TYR A 57 -5.73 2.93 -2.03
C TYR A 57 -4.50 2.06 -1.80
N THR A 58 -4.32 0.98 -2.57
CA THR A 58 -3.08 0.20 -2.54
C THR A 58 -1.87 1.10 -2.78
N GLY A 59 -1.95 2.04 -3.73
CA GLY A 59 -0.90 3.03 -3.98
C GLY A 59 -0.55 3.90 -2.77
N LEU A 60 -1.54 4.34 -1.99
CA LEU A 60 -1.28 5.06 -0.74
C LEU A 60 -0.47 4.21 0.24
N PHE A 61 -0.86 2.94 0.41
CA PHE A 61 -0.13 2.05 1.30
C PHE A 61 1.30 1.78 0.80
N ILE A 62 1.47 1.53 -0.49
CA ILE A 62 2.79 1.34 -1.11
C ILE A 62 3.66 2.59 -0.98
N THR A 63 3.07 3.78 -1.09
CA THR A 63 3.79 5.03 -0.82
C THR A 63 4.28 5.07 0.63
N ALA A 64 3.43 4.74 1.60
CA ALA A 64 3.87 4.68 3.00
C ALA A 64 4.90 3.59 3.27
N HIS A 65 4.78 2.43 2.64
CA HIS A 65 5.76 1.36 2.69
C HIS A 65 7.13 1.85 2.21
N ASP A 66 7.20 2.52 1.06
CA ASP A 66 8.46 3.08 0.55
C ASP A 66 9.03 4.15 1.50
N ALA A 67 8.17 4.92 2.17
CA ALA A 67 8.62 5.80 3.26
C ALA A 67 9.24 5.01 4.42
N MET A 68 8.74 3.81 4.75
CA MET A 68 9.31 2.97 5.81
C MET A 68 10.74 2.52 5.47
N HIS A 69 11.06 2.33 4.19
CA HIS A 69 12.44 2.09 3.73
C HIS A 69 13.26 3.37 3.50
N GLY A 70 12.66 4.54 3.67
CA GLY A 70 13.31 5.83 3.46
C GLY A 70 13.59 6.15 1.99
N THR A 71 12.86 5.55 1.05
CA THR A 71 13.16 5.63 -0.39
C THR A 71 12.45 6.78 -1.10
N ILE A 72 11.51 7.49 -0.44
CA ILE A 72 10.83 8.65 -1.02
C ILE A 72 11.75 9.87 -1.10
N SER A 73 12.51 10.16 -0.03
CA SER A 73 13.37 11.33 0.04
C SER A 73 14.53 11.14 1.01
N SER A 74 15.71 11.66 0.67
CA SER A 74 16.83 11.72 1.62
C SER A 74 16.60 12.70 2.77
N ASN A 75 15.63 13.62 2.65
CA ASN A 75 15.18 14.42 3.79
C ASN A 75 14.21 13.57 4.62
N LYS A 76 14.70 13.10 5.78
CA LYS A 76 13.92 12.22 6.69
C LYS A 76 12.58 12.82 7.11
N GLN A 77 12.52 14.13 7.34
CA GLN A 77 11.26 14.78 7.75
C GLN A 77 10.23 14.72 6.62
N LEU A 78 10.66 15.04 5.39
CA LEU A 78 9.79 14.99 4.21
C LEU A 78 9.35 13.56 3.87
N ASN A 79 10.29 12.60 3.89
CA ASN A 79 10.00 11.18 3.69
C ASN A 79 8.94 10.70 4.68
N ASN A 80 9.17 10.95 5.97
CA ASN A 80 8.26 10.51 7.00
C ASN A 80 6.92 11.20 6.88
N PHE A 81 6.87 12.52 6.63
CA PHE A 81 5.62 13.26 6.42
C PHE A 81 4.75 12.63 5.33
N LEU A 82 5.34 12.31 4.16
CA LEU A 82 4.61 11.65 3.08
C LEU A 82 4.15 10.24 3.47
N GLY A 83 4.95 9.50 4.24
CA GLY A 83 4.56 8.23 4.84
C GLY A 83 3.36 8.37 5.76
N TYR A 84 3.45 9.23 6.78
CA TYR A 84 2.38 9.54 7.73
C TYR A 84 1.08 9.94 7.02
N LEU A 85 1.18 10.88 6.07
CA LEU A 85 0.03 11.36 5.32
C LEU A 85 -0.64 10.22 4.55
N SER A 86 0.14 9.37 3.88
CA SER A 86 -0.40 8.29 3.04
C SER A 86 -1.17 7.24 3.85
N VAL A 87 -0.64 6.77 4.98
CA VAL A 87 -1.36 5.79 5.83
C VAL A 87 -2.50 6.41 6.64
N PHE A 88 -2.41 7.70 6.96
CA PHE A 88 -3.53 8.41 7.57
C PHE A 88 -4.69 8.57 6.58
N LEU A 89 -4.43 8.95 5.33
CA LEU A 89 -5.45 9.03 4.27
C LEU A 89 -6.04 7.65 3.93
N TYR A 90 -5.24 6.59 4.03
CA TYR A 90 -5.69 5.22 3.76
C TYR A 90 -6.83 4.79 4.70
N ALA A 91 -6.60 4.82 6.02
CA ALA A 91 -7.62 4.48 7.01
C ALA A 91 -7.29 4.94 8.44
N GLY A 92 -6.65 6.11 8.60
CA GLY A 92 -6.25 6.62 9.92
C GLY A 92 -5.21 5.76 10.62
N PHE A 93 -4.35 5.07 9.88
CA PHE A 93 -3.31 4.23 10.44
C PHE A 93 -2.15 5.06 11.02
N PHE A 94 -1.52 4.50 12.06
CA PHE A 94 -0.35 5.10 12.68
C PHE A 94 0.94 4.58 12.05
N TYR A 95 1.65 5.46 11.35
CA TYR A 95 2.87 5.12 10.60
C TYR A 95 3.93 4.38 11.41
N ASN A 96 4.25 4.83 12.64
CA ASN A 96 5.30 4.18 13.43
C ASN A 96 4.98 2.72 13.80
N LYS A 97 3.69 2.41 14.01
CA LYS A 97 3.25 1.04 14.27
C LYS A 97 3.48 0.17 13.03
N LEU A 98 3.09 0.67 11.86
CA LEU A 98 3.32 0.00 10.59
C LEU A 98 4.82 -0.15 10.30
N TYR A 99 5.61 0.90 10.49
CA TYR A 99 7.06 0.87 10.34
C TYR A 99 7.69 -0.26 11.16
N ASN A 100 7.36 -0.36 12.45
CA ASN A 100 7.93 -1.38 13.33
C ASN A 100 7.53 -2.80 12.88
N LYS A 101 6.26 -3.00 12.53
CA LYS A 101 5.76 -4.31 12.06
C LYS A 101 6.39 -4.70 10.74
N HIS A 102 6.47 -3.78 9.80
CA HIS A 102 7.09 -3.97 8.50
C HIS A 102 8.55 -4.40 8.62
N HIS A 103 9.33 -3.76 9.51
CA HIS A 103 10.70 -4.17 9.76
C HIS A 103 10.79 -5.51 10.51
N SER A 104 9.84 -5.82 11.41
CA SER A 104 9.77 -7.14 12.03
C SER A 104 9.55 -8.24 10.99
N HIS A 105 8.69 -8.00 10.01
CA HIS A 105 8.49 -8.90 8.88
C HIS A 105 9.81 -9.13 8.13
N HIS A 106 10.51 -8.08 7.69
CA HIS A 106 11.80 -8.23 7.00
C HIS A 106 12.89 -8.95 7.81
N ASN A 107 12.92 -8.76 9.14
CA ASN A 107 13.96 -9.31 9.99
C ASN A 107 13.70 -10.77 10.42
N HIS A 108 12.43 -11.17 10.49
CA HIS A 108 12.02 -12.45 11.08
C HIS A 108 11.12 -13.25 10.14
N VAL A 109 11.26 -13.09 8.82
CA VAL A 109 10.37 -13.66 7.81
C VAL A 109 10.10 -15.14 8.07
N HIS A 110 8.82 -15.54 8.01
CA HIS A 110 8.39 -16.94 8.16
C HIS A 110 8.73 -17.58 9.52
N THR A 111 8.87 -16.76 10.56
CA THR A 111 8.96 -17.18 11.97
C THR A 111 7.72 -16.72 12.76
N GLU A 112 7.59 -17.13 14.02
CA GLU A 112 6.51 -16.67 14.91
C GLU A 112 6.56 -15.16 15.23
N GLU A 113 7.69 -14.50 14.99
CA GLU A 113 7.89 -13.06 15.22
C GLU A 113 7.54 -12.19 13.99
N ASP A 114 7.21 -12.82 12.86
CA ASP A 114 6.74 -12.14 11.66
C ASP A 114 5.24 -11.80 11.79
N PRO A 115 4.86 -10.51 11.87
CA PRO A 115 3.45 -10.12 11.97
C PRO A 115 2.64 -10.46 10.72
N ASP A 116 3.32 -10.73 9.60
CA ASP A 116 2.73 -11.06 8.31
C ASP A 116 2.76 -12.57 8.06
N PHE A 117 3.22 -13.39 9.01
CA PHE A 117 3.16 -14.84 8.92
C PHE A 117 2.07 -15.41 9.83
N ALA A 118 1.31 -16.38 9.32
CA ALA A 118 0.39 -17.15 10.14
C ALA A 118 0.31 -18.61 9.65
N PRO A 119 0.42 -19.59 10.55
CA PRO A 119 0.31 -20.99 10.17
C PRO A 119 -1.13 -21.38 9.79
N HIS A 120 -1.24 -22.15 8.70
CA HIS A 120 -2.42 -22.84 8.18
C HIS A 120 -3.66 -22.01 7.80
N GLY A 121 -3.94 -21.99 6.49
CA GLY A 121 -5.24 -21.63 5.92
C GLY A 121 -5.35 -20.16 5.52
N PHE A 122 -5.71 -19.93 4.25
CA PHE A 122 -5.82 -18.59 3.65
C PHE A 122 -6.60 -17.59 4.51
N TRP A 123 -7.80 -17.97 4.96
CA TRP A 123 -8.66 -17.07 5.74
C TRP A 123 -8.13 -16.78 7.14
N ARG A 124 -7.52 -17.77 7.80
CA ARG A 124 -6.91 -17.55 9.13
C ARG A 124 -5.74 -16.59 9.03
N TRP A 125 -4.94 -16.73 7.98
CA TRP A 125 -3.82 -15.83 7.71
C TRP A 125 -4.32 -14.42 7.38
N TYR A 126 -5.33 -14.28 6.53
CA TYR A 126 -5.93 -12.97 6.25
C TYR A 126 -6.45 -12.29 7.53
N LEU A 127 -7.14 -13.03 8.40
CA LEU A 127 -7.64 -12.50 9.67
C LEU A 127 -6.49 -12.11 10.60
N SER A 128 -5.44 -12.93 10.72
CA SER A 128 -4.24 -12.60 11.50
C SER A 128 -3.61 -11.29 11.03
N PHE A 129 -3.40 -11.16 9.70
CA PHE A 129 -2.90 -9.94 9.07
C PHE A 129 -3.76 -8.73 9.43
N MET A 130 -5.09 -8.83 9.26
CA MET A 130 -6.01 -7.74 9.59
C MET A 130 -5.95 -7.34 11.07
N MET A 131 -5.91 -8.31 11.99
CA MET A 131 -5.84 -8.05 13.44
C MET A 131 -4.50 -7.45 13.86
N ASN A 132 -3.43 -7.72 13.11
CA ASN A 132 -2.13 -7.12 13.35
C ASN A 132 -2.13 -5.60 13.05
N TYR A 133 -2.89 -5.17 12.05
CA TYR A 133 -2.85 -3.78 11.59
C TYR A 133 -4.05 -2.96 12.04
N VAL A 134 -5.27 -3.46 11.82
CA VAL A 134 -6.52 -2.76 12.14
C VAL A 134 -6.83 -2.89 13.62
N THR A 135 -6.86 -1.77 14.33
CA THR A 135 -7.31 -1.72 15.73
C THR A 135 -8.67 -1.06 15.86
N ILE A 136 -9.27 -1.19 17.04
CA ILE A 136 -10.51 -0.48 17.40
C ILE A 136 -10.36 1.04 17.19
N ILE A 137 -9.16 1.60 17.39
CA ILE A 137 -8.91 3.04 17.17
C ILE A 137 -9.09 3.40 15.70
N GLN A 138 -8.56 2.60 14.77
CA GLN A 138 -8.76 2.82 13.33
C GLN A 138 -10.25 2.73 12.98
N LEU A 139 -10.97 1.74 13.54
CA LEU A 139 -12.40 1.60 13.32
C LEU A 139 -13.20 2.81 13.82
N VAL A 140 -12.84 3.34 15.00
CA VAL A 140 -13.47 4.56 15.55
C VAL A 140 -13.15 5.79 14.70
N ILE A 141 -11.89 5.97 14.27
CA ILE A 141 -11.51 7.07 13.37
C ILE A 141 -12.34 7.01 12.08
N MET A 142 -12.42 5.83 11.46
CA MET A 142 -13.18 5.64 10.22
C MET A 142 -14.68 5.83 10.44
N ALA A 143 -15.24 5.38 11.57
CA ALA A 143 -16.64 5.58 11.90
C ALA A 143 -16.99 7.06 12.12
N ILE A 144 -16.14 7.82 12.82
CA ILE A 144 -16.32 9.26 13.01
C ILE A 144 -16.23 9.96 11.65
N ALA A 145 -15.20 9.68 10.85
CA ALA A 145 -15.04 10.25 9.52
C ALA A 145 -16.22 9.95 8.60
N PHE A 146 -16.73 8.70 8.62
CA PHE A 146 -17.92 8.31 7.87
C PHE A 146 -19.13 9.16 8.23
N ASN A 147 -19.44 9.26 9.53
CA ASN A 147 -20.62 10.00 10.00
C ASN A 147 -20.52 11.50 9.74
N VAL A 148 -19.31 12.07 9.84
CA VAL A 148 -19.07 13.48 9.48
C VAL A 148 -19.27 13.70 7.98
N LEU A 149 -18.66 12.87 7.13
CA LEU A 149 -18.77 13.02 5.68
C LEU A 149 -20.21 12.81 5.18
N LYS A 150 -20.97 11.92 5.82
CA LYS A 150 -22.38 11.64 5.50
C LYS A 150 -23.29 12.87 5.60
N ILE A 151 -22.87 13.92 6.31
CA ILE A 151 -23.62 15.19 6.38
C ILE A 151 -23.72 15.86 5.00
N TRP A 152 -22.71 15.70 4.13
CA TRP A 152 -22.63 16.37 2.82
C TRP A 152 -22.52 15.43 1.63
N VAL A 153 -22.29 14.14 1.86
CA VAL A 153 -22.02 13.15 0.81
C VAL A 153 -23.04 12.02 0.89
N ASP A 154 -23.57 11.63 -0.27
CA ASP A 154 -24.48 10.49 -0.38
C ASP A 154 -23.86 9.22 0.22
N GLU A 155 -24.63 8.55 1.07
CA GLU A 155 -24.18 7.34 1.78
C GLU A 155 -23.76 6.23 0.82
N LYS A 156 -24.47 6.06 -0.30
CA LYS A 156 -24.10 5.07 -1.34
C LYS A 156 -22.70 5.35 -1.91
N ASN A 157 -22.34 6.61 -2.10
CA ASN A 157 -21.03 6.99 -2.64
C ASN A 157 -19.92 6.76 -1.60
N LEU A 158 -20.16 7.08 -0.33
CA LEU A 158 -19.23 6.77 0.76
C LEU A 158 -18.97 5.27 0.85
N LEU A 159 -20.01 4.46 0.83
CA LEU A 159 -19.89 3.01 0.92
C LEU A 159 -19.15 2.43 -0.29
N LEU A 160 -19.51 2.83 -1.52
CA LEU A 160 -18.96 2.23 -2.74
C LEU A 160 -17.56 2.73 -3.10
N PHE A 161 -17.26 4.00 -2.86
CA PHE A 161 -16.04 4.63 -3.37
C PHE A 161 -15.03 4.98 -2.28
N TRP A 162 -15.42 4.99 -1.00
CA TRP A 162 -14.49 5.25 0.10
C TRP A 162 -14.26 3.99 0.96
N VAL A 163 -15.33 3.41 1.50
CA VAL A 163 -15.24 2.24 2.39
C VAL A 163 -14.85 0.98 1.61
N LEU A 164 -15.64 0.58 0.61
CA LEU A 164 -15.43 -0.67 -0.11
C LEU A 164 -14.04 -0.75 -0.77
N PRO A 165 -13.52 0.27 -1.47
CA PRO A 165 -12.22 0.18 -2.12
C PRO A 165 -11.07 0.11 -1.10
N SER A 166 -11.21 0.78 0.06
CA SER A 166 -10.25 0.65 1.16
C SER A 166 -10.16 -0.80 1.66
N LEU A 167 -11.30 -1.47 1.87
CA LEU A 167 -11.36 -2.87 2.32
C LEU A 167 -10.87 -3.85 1.24
N LEU A 168 -11.22 -3.62 -0.03
CA LEU A 168 -10.71 -4.47 -1.12
C LEU A 168 -9.19 -4.33 -1.27
N SER A 169 -8.65 -3.13 -1.02
CA SER A 169 -7.21 -2.91 -1.10
C SER A 169 -6.44 -3.62 0.02
N THR A 170 -7.02 -3.84 1.22
CA THR A 170 -6.37 -4.67 2.26
C THR A 170 -6.25 -6.11 1.80
N PHE A 171 -7.27 -6.63 1.12
CA PHE A 171 -7.24 -7.96 0.52
C PHE A 171 -6.20 -8.04 -0.61
N GLN A 172 -6.11 -7.01 -1.47
CA GLN A 172 -5.10 -6.93 -2.53
C GLN A 172 -3.68 -6.93 -1.97
N LEU A 173 -3.42 -6.07 -0.97
CA LEU A 173 -2.14 -5.98 -0.27
C LEU A 173 -1.76 -7.32 0.37
N PHE A 174 -2.67 -7.92 1.12
CA PHE A 174 -2.47 -9.23 1.71
C PHE A 174 -2.18 -10.30 0.65
N TYR A 175 -3.02 -10.39 -0.39
CA TYR A 175 -2.89 -11.46 -1.37
C TYR A 175 -1.57 -11.38 -2.13
N PHE A 176 -1.24 -10.22 -2.69
CA PHE A 176 -0.07 -10.08 -3.57
C PHE A 176 1.21 -9.68 -2.84
N GLY A 177 1.11 -9.02 -1.69
CA GLY A 177 2.24 -8.55 -0.90
C GLY A 177 2.61 -9.44 0.28
N THR A 178 1.77 -10.41 0.66
CA THR A 178 2.02 -11.27 1.83
C THR A 178 1.77 -12.75 1.51
N TYR A 179 0.53 -13.13 1.21
CA TYR A 179 0.14 -14.53 1.06
C TYR A 179 0.80 -15.20 -0.14
N LEU A 180 0.61 -14.65 -1.34
CA LEU A 180 1.14 -15.25 -2.57
C LEU A 180 2.67 -15.38 -2.54
N PRO A 181 3.46 -14.36 -2.13
CA PRO A 181 4.90 -14.49 -2.11
C PRO A 181 5.41 -15.45 -1.03
N HIS A 182 4.79 -15.54 0.14
CA HIS A 182 5.31 -16.31 1.28
C HIS A 182 4.61 -17.65 1.55
N LYS A 183 3.57 -18.01 0.78
CA LYS A 183 2.90 -19.31 0.98
C LYS A 183 3.79 -20.46 0.49
N GLY A 184 3.82 -21.52 1.29
CA GLY A 184 4.53 -22.75 0.96
C GLY A 184 5.98 -22.71 1.43
N GLU A 185 6.79 -23.63 0.92
CA GLU A 185 8.19 -23.75 1.28
C GLU A 185 9.07 -23.08 0.23
N HIS A 186 10.10 -22.38 0.71
CA HIS A 186 10.99 -21.58 -0.11
C HIS A 186 12.44 -21.84 0.30
N ASP A 187 13.28 -22.10 -0.70
CA ASP A 187 14.73 -22.34 -0.53
C ASP A 187 15.54 -21.05 -0.72
N ASN A 188 15.16 -19.99 0.01
CA ASN A 188 15.91 -18.73 0.06
C ASN A 188 15.76 -18.04 1.43
N GLU A 189 16.70 -17.16 1.76
CA GLU A 189 16.81 -16.48 3.06
C GLU A 189 15.59 -15.62 3.43
N HIS A 190 14.78 -15.22 2.46
CA HIS A 190 13.61 -14.37 2.66
C HIS A 190 12.30 -15.14 2.61
N HIS A 191 12.35 -16.48 2.52
CA HIS A 191 11.21 -17.36 2.38
C HIS A 191 10.10 -16.80 1.46
N ALA A 192 10.51 -16.30 0.29
CA ALA A 192 9.62 -15.58 -0.63
C ALA A 192 9.77 -16.06 -2.07
N SER A 193 8.68 -15.95 -2.82
CA SER A 193 8.63 -16.11 -4.27
C SER A 193 8.41 -14.78 -4.99
N THR A 194 8.38 -14.82 -6.31
CA THR A 194 8.26 -13.64 -7.17
C THR A 194 7.38 -13.96 -8.39
N LEU A 195 6.58 -13.00 -8.84
CA LEU A 195 5.74 -13.15 -10.04
C LEU A 195 6.62 -13.29 -11.30
N SER A 196 6.13 -14.05 -12.29
CA SER A 196 6.75 -14.09 -13.62
C SER A 196 6.83 -12.69 -14.25
N LYS A 197 7.83 -12.44 -15.10
CA LYS A 197 8.05 -11.12 -15.72
C LYS A 197 6.84 -10.68 -16.55
N ASN A 198 6.06 -9.75 -16.00
CA ASN A 198 4.97 -9.06 -16.67
C ASN A 198 4.75 -7.72 -15.95
N HIS A 199 5.27 -6.63 -16.51
CA HIS A 199 5.28 -5.34 -15.83
C HIS A 199 3.88 -4.74 -15.66
N PHE A 200 2.96 -4.98 -16.61
CA PHE A 200 1.58 -4.54 -16.48
C PHE A 200 0.89 -5.25 -15.31
N PHE A 201 1.02 -6.58 -15.25
CA PHE A 201 0.44 -7.38 -14.19
C PHE A 201 1.08 -7.10 -12.81
N ALA A 202 2.39 -6.94 -12.75
CA ALA A 202 3.10 -6.59 -11.52
C ALA A 202 2.66 -5.21 -10.99
N PHE A 203 2.45 -4.23 -11.88
CA PHE A 203 1.93 -2.93 -11.49
C PHE A 203 0.49 -3.01 -10.98
N ILE A 204 -0.44 -3.58 -11.75
CA ILE A 204 -1.87 -3.56 -11.41
C ILE A 204 -2.18 -4.37 -10.15
N THR A 205 -1.40 -5.42 -9.87
CA THR A 205 -1.62 -6.27 -8.70
C THR A 205 -1.10 -5.64 -7.42
N CYS A 206 0.08 -5.03 -7.40
CA CYS A 206 0.61 -4.41 -6.19
C CYS A 206 1.80 -3.46 -6.45
N TYR A 207 1.75 -2.58 -7.45
CA TYR A 207 2.82 -1.60 -7.71
C TYR A 207 4.23 -2.23 -7.80
N PHE A 208 4.35 -3.36 -8.50
CA PHE A 208 5.56 -4.17 -8.62
C PHE A 208 5.98 -4.97 -7.39
N PHE A 209 5.27 -4.92 -6.26
CA PHE A 209 5.56 -5.74 -5.07
C PHE A 209 5.38 -7.24 -5.30
N GLY A 210 4.74 -7.63 -6.39
CA GLY A 210 4.77 -9.03 -6.84
C GLY A 210 6.19 -9.51 -7.19
N TYR A 211 7.15 -8.61 -7.42
CA TYR A 211 8.59 -8.91 -7.42
C TYR A 211 9.14 -8.91 -5.99
N HIS A 212 8.51 -9.73 -5.14
CA HIS A 212 8.61 -9.62 -3.68
C HIS A 212 9.96 -10.10 -3.14
N LEU A 213 10.49 -11.20 -3.69
CA LEU A 213 11.85 -11.64 -3.37
C LEU A 213 12.88 -10.55 -3.68
N GLU A 214 12.74 -9.89 -4.83
CA GLU A 214 13.65 -8.80 -5.22
C GLU A 214 13.52 -7.57 -4.31
N HIS A 215 12.32 -7.32 -3.79
CA HIS A 215 12.07 -6.30 -2.77
C HIS A 215 12.80 -6.63 -1.46
N HIS A 216 12.69 -7.86 -0.95
CA HIS A 216 13.41 -8.29 0.25
C HIS A 216 14.94 -8.25 0.09
N GLN A 217 15.44 -8.60 -1.09
CA GLN A 217 16.88 -8.52 -1.40
C GLN A 217 17.38 -7.08 -1.55
N LYS A 218 16.51 -6.15 -1.94
CA LYS A 218 16.85 -4.74 -2.24
C LYS A 218 15.79 -3.79 -1.64
N PRO A 219 15.64 -3.74 -0.31
CA PRO A 219 14.59 -2.95 0.35
C PRO A 219 14.73 -1.44 0.10
N GLY A 220 15.94 -0.98 -0.21
CA GLY A 220 16.20 0.41 -0.62
C GLY A 220 15.80 0.74 -2.07
N MET A 221 15.24 -0.20 -2.84
CA MET A 221 14.74 0.03 -4.18
C MET A 221 13.25 0.41 -4.12
N PRO A 222 12.87 1.65 -4.49
CA PRO A 222 11.47 2.05 -4.47
C PRO A 222 10.65 1.32 -5.53
N TRP A 223 9.34 1.28 -5.33
CA TRP A 223 8.40 0.51 -6.15
C TRP A 223 8.48 0.88 -7.64
N TRP A 224 8.66 2.17 -7.96
CA TRP A 224 8.76 2.67 -9.34
C TRP A 224 10.08 2.31 -10.03
N GLN A 225 11.00 1.63 -9.34
CA GLN A 225 12.24 1.11 -9.91
C GLN A 225 12.34 -0.41 -9.82
N LEU A 226 11.47 -1.06 -9.04
CA LEU A 226 11.49 -2.49 -8.81
C LEU A 226 11.31 -3.29 -10.12
N TYR A 227 10.65 -2.72 -11.13
CA TYR A 227 10.54 -3.34 -12.46
C TYR A 227 11.89 -3.64 -13.12
N LYS A 228 12.97 -2.91 -12.75
CA LYS A 228 14.31 -3.05 -13.34
C LYS A 228 15.06 -4.28 -12.86
N THR A 229 14.54 -4.99 -11.85
CA THR A 229 15.14 -6.22 -11.35
C THR A 229 14.83 -7.42 -12.24
N LYS A 230 13.93 -7.28 -13.22
CA LYS A 230 13.52 -8.32 -14.18
C LYS A 230 13.68 -7.95 -15.64
#